data_AF-A0A7Y3E2K6-F1
#
_entry.id   AF-A0A7Y3E2K6-F1
#
_cell.length_a   1.000
_cell.length_b   1.000
_cell.length_c   1.000
_cell.angle_alpha   90.00
_cell.angle_beta   90.00
_cell.angle_gamma   90.00
#
_symmetry.space_group_name_H-M   'P 1'
#
loop_
_entity.id
_entity.type
_entity.pdbx_description
1 polymer ?
#
loop_
_entity_poly.entity_id
_entity_poly.type
_entity_poly.pdbx_seq_one_letter_code
_entity_poly.pdbx_strand_id
1 'polypeptide(L)'
;GLRFTDAHHVKHWADGGETKLENLVLLCSHHHRLVHEEGWQLEWWGKERLPAFIDPRGQVHVNTRSAVPALEADPVAGLTEDTRNRGADPDFMTAGARWKREKDIPDRVYLRAVEALG
;
A
#
# COMPACT_ATOMS: atom_id res chain seq x y z
N GLY A 1 -7.29 -8.20 24.96
CA GLY A 1 -6.53 -7.86 23.74
C GLY A 1 -7.50 -7.69 22.59
N LEU A 2 -7.18 -6.81 21.62
CA LEU A 2 -7.90 -6.76 20.35
C LEU A 2 -7.75 -8.14 19.68
N ARG A 3 -8.84 -8.71 19.17
CA ARG A 3 -8.89 -10.09 18.63
C ARG A 3 -7.93 -10.35 17.46
N PHE A 4 -7.26 -9.32 16.95
CA PHE A 4 -6.49 -9.34 15.71
C PHE A 4 -5.06 -8.81 15.87
N THR A 5 -4.61 -8.52 17.09
CA THR A 5 -3.26 -8.01 17.32
C THR A 5 -2.60 -8.71 18.50
N ASP A 6 -1.32 -9.03 18.34
CA ASP A 6 -0.48 -9.55 19.40
C ASP A 6 0.59 -8.52 19.77
N ALA A 7 1.17 -8.65 20.96
CA ALA A 7 2.29 -7.80 21.37
C ALA A 7 3.60 -8.32 20.77
N HIS A 8 4.39 -7.44 20.17
CA HIS A 8 5.69 -7.72 19.59
C HIS A 8 6.76 -6.86 20.25
N HIS A 9 7.89 -7.47 20.62
CA HIS A 9 9.02 -6.76 21.20
C HIS A 9 9.82 -6.03 20.12
N VAL A 10 9.96 -4.71 20.25
CA VAL A 10 10.75 -3.87 19.33
C VAL A 10 12.23 -4.27 19.35
N LYS A 11 12.83 -4.33 20.54
CA LYS A 11 14.04 -5.11 20.75
C LYS A 11 13.60 -6.53 21.07
N HIS A 12 13.93 -7.49 20.20
CA HIS A 12 13.55 -8.90 20.38
C HIS A 12 13.90 -9.42 21.78
N TRP A 13 12.97 -10.19 22.35
CA TRP A 13 13.18 -10.83 23.64
C TRP A 13 14.43 -11.73 23.66
N ALA A 14 14.66 -12.47 22.56
CA ALA A 14 15.84 -13.33 22.40
C ALA A 14 17.18 -12.56 22.46
N ASP A 15 17.17 -11.28 22.09
CA ASP A 15 18.34 -10.38 22.15
C ASP A 15 18.42 -9.60 23.48
N GLY A 16 17.67 -10.04 24.49
CA GLY A 16 17.59 -9.39 25.80
C GLY A 16 16.69 -8.15 25.80
N GLY A 17 15.61 -8.18 25.01
CA GLY A 17 14.54 -7.19 25.09
C GLY A 17 13.65 -7.41 26.31
N GLU A 18 13.39 -6.34 27.07
CA GLU A 18 12.54 -6.44 28.26
C GLU A 18 11.05 -6.57 27.88
N THR A 19 10.28 -7.31 28.67
CA THR A 19 8.82 -7.33 28.58
C THR A 19 8.25 -6.14 29.34
N LYS A 20 8.29 -4.96 28.72
CA LYS A 20 7.72 -3.71 29.24
C LYS A 20 7.00 -2.97 28.12
N LEU A 21 6.01 -2.15 28.46
CA LEU A 21 5.19 -1.43 27.47
C LEU A 21 6.04 -0.57 26.52
N GLU A 22 7.15 -0.03 27.03
CA GLU A 22 8.07 0.81 26.24
C GLU A 22 8.86 0.03 25.18
N ASN A 23 8.86 -1.31 25.25
CA ASN A 23 9.50 -2.20 24.29
C ASN A 23 8.48 -3.01 23.48
N LEU A 24 7.18 -2.75 23.61
CA LEU A 24 6.13 -3.51 22.92
C LEU A 24 5.36 -2.63 21.93
N VAL A 25 5.01 -3.21 20.80
CA VAL A 25 4.03 -2.68 19.84
C VAL A 25 2.94 -3.72 19.60
N LEU A 26 1.75 -3.30 19.20
CA LEU A 26 0.69 -4.21 18.75
C LEU A 26 0.70 -4.29 17.24
N LEU A 27 0.87 -5.48 16.67
CA LEU A 27 0.67 -5.70 15.23
C LEU A 27 -0.26 -6.88 14.97
N CYS A 28 -0.84 -6.90 13.78
CA CYS A 28 -1.64 -8.04 13.33
C CYS A 28 -0.75 -9.19 12.87
N SER A 29 -1.35 -10.38 12.71
CA SER A 29 -0.66 -11.60 12.28
C SER A 29 0.19 -11.41 11.02
N HIS A 30 -0.32 -10.67 10.03
CA HIS A 30 0.41 -10.37 8.81
C HIS A 30 1.69 -9.55 9.08
N HIS A 31 1.57 -8.44 9.81
CA HIS A 31 2.73 -7.59 10.11
C HIS A 31 3.70 -8.24 11.11
N HIS A 32 3.21 -9.10 12.02
CA HIS A 32 4.08 -9.93 12.86
C HIS A 32 4.97 -10.83 12.03
N ARG A 33 4.39 -11.52 11.03
CA ARG A 33 5.17 -12.36 10.12
C ARG A 33 6.20 -11.53 9.35
N LEU A 34 5.83 -10.35 8.85
CA LEU A 34 6.77 -9.51 8.10
C LEU A 34 8.03 -9.19 8.92
N VAL A 35 7.87 -8.79 10.17
CA VAL A 35 8.99 -8.40 11.05
C VAL A 35 9.78 -9.62 11.55
N HIS A 36 9.13 -10.79 11.71
CA HIS A 36 9.82 -11.99 12.16
C HIS A 36 10.55 -12.75 11.03
N GLU A 37 9.99 -12.79 9.82
CA GLU A 37 10.39 -13.74 8.79
C GLU A 37 10.80 -13.09 7.46
N GLU A 38 10.26 -11.91 7.14
CA GLU A 38 10.35 -11.35 5.77
C GLU A 38 11.33 -10.17 5.68
N GLY A 39 12.24 -10.04 6.65
CA GLY A 39 13.33 -9.06 6.65
C GLY A 39 12.93 -7.62 6.98
N TRP A 40 11.70 -7.39 7.46
CA TRP A 40 11.30 -6.08 7.96
C TRP A 40 11.90 -5.85 9.34
N GLN A 41 12.30 -4.61 9.62
CA GLN A 41 12.77 -4.21 10.94
C GLN A 41 11.83 -3.19 11.58
N LEU A 42 11.87 -3.11 12.90
CA LEU A 42 11.06 -2.19 13.68
C LEU A 42 11.94 -1.44 14.67
N GLU A 43 11.86 -0.12 14.66
CA GLU A 43 12.62 0.74 15.56
C GLU A 43 11.74 1.88 16.12
N TRP A 44 12.15 2.45 17.25
CA TRP A 44 11.54 3.68 17.77
C TRP A 44 12.23 4.91 17.18
N TRP A 45 11.47 5.82 16.58
CA TRP A 45 12.03 7.00 15.91
C TRP A 45 11.48 8.31 16.47
N GLY A 46 12.32 9.35 16.42
CA GLY A 46 12.00 10.71 16.89
C GLY A 46 11.87 10.84 18.42
N LYS A 47 11.68 12.07 18.89
CA LYS A 47 11.46 12.35 20.32
C LYS A 47 10.15 11.76 20.84
N GLU A 48 9.15 11.62 19.95
CA GLU A 48 7.83 11.08 20.26
C GLU A 48 7.80 9.54 20.29
N ARG A 49 8.92 8.88 19.96
CA ARG A 49 9.05 7.42 19.92
C ARG A 49 7.93 6.77 19.08
N LEU A 50 7.78 7.23 17.85
CA LEU A 50 6.87 6.61 16.90
C LEU A 50 7.49 5.31 16.38
N PRO A 51 6.70 4.24 16.19
CA PRO A 51 7.20 3.02 15.56
C PRO A 51 7.50 3.28 14.09
N ALA A 52 8.71 2.92 13.67
CA ALA A 52 9.19 3.03 12.30
C ALA A 52 9.48 1.62 11.76
N PHE A 53 8.85 1.26 10.65
CA PHE A 53 9.06 0.01 9.96
C PHE A 53 10.05 0.22 8.83
N ILE A 54 11.12 -0.56 8.79
CA ILE A 54 12.13 -0.49 7.74
C ILE A 54 11.93 -1.70 6.84
N ASP A 55 11.63 -1.46 5.56
CA ASP A 55 11.43 -2.55 4.61
C ASP A 55 12.77 -3.19 4.21
N PRO A 56 12.76 -4.38 3.56
CA PRO A 56 14.00 -5.07 3.15
C PRO A 56 14.88 -4.29 2.16
N ARG A 57 14.38 -3.19 1.59
CA ARG A 57 15.11 -2.29 0.69
C ARG A 57 15.71 -1.10 1.45
N GLY A 58 15.49 -1.01 2.77
CA GLY A 58 15.93 0.08 3.63
C GLY A 58 14.99 1.29 3.63
N GLN A 59 13.80 1.20 3.03
CA GLN A 59 12.82 2.30 3.06
C GLN A 59 12.15 2.36 4.43
N VAL A 60 12.10 3.56 5.02
CA VAL A 60 11.46 3.77 6.32
C VAL A 60 10.01 4.20 6.16
N HIS A 61 9.12 3.45 6.81
CA HIS A 61 7.68 3.64 6.87
C HIS A 61 7.30 4.00 8.29
N VAL A 62 7.06 5.27 8.54
CA VAL A 62 6.46 5.75 9.79
C VAL A 62 4.96 5.93 9.59
N ASN A 63 4.17 5.65 10.63
CA ASN A 63 2.76 6.02 10.63
C ASN A 63 2.61 7.53 10.87
N THR A 64 3.21 8.33 10.00
CA THR A 64 2.74 9.68 9.75
C THR A 64 1.56 9.54 8.79
N ARG A 65 0.49 10.32 8.99
CA ARG A 65 -0.38 10.59 7.85
C ARG A 65 0.54 11.11 6.76
N SER A 66 0.61 10.41 5.63
CA SER A 66 1.16 11.01 4.42
C SER A 66 0.49 12.36 4.29
N ALA A 67 1.29 13.42 4.18
CA ALA A 67 0.74 14.74 3.97
C ALA A 67 -0.22 14.63 2.78
N VAL A 68 -1.47 15.06 2.96
CA VAL A 68 -2.40 15.13 1.84
C VAL A 68 -1.70 16.02 0.81
N PRO A 69 -1.42 15.53 -0.40
CA PRO A 69 -0.76 16.35 -1.40
C PRO A 69 -1.58 17.63 -1.58
N ALA A 70 -0.90 18.76 -1.72
CA ALA A 70 -1.58 19.99 -2.07
C ALA A 70 -2.27 19.75 -3.42
N LEU A 71 -3.60 19.80 -3.40
CA LEU A 71 -4.39 19.70 -4.61
C LEU A 71 -4.39 21.06 -5.29
N GLU A 72 -4.35 21.06 -6.62
CA GLU A 72 -4.58 22.27 -7.41
C GLU A 72 -5.99 22.83 -7.14
N ALA A 73 -6.22 24.08 -7.55
CA ALA A 73 -7.52 24.73 -7.36
C ALA A 73 -8.68 23.94 -8.02
N ASP A 74 -8.39 23.25 -9.12
CA ASP A 74 -9.30 22.29 -9.75
C ASP A 74 -8.58 20.94 -9.95
N PRO A 75 -8.62 20.05 -8.94
CA PRO A 75 -7.91 18.78 -9.01
C PRO A 75 -8.50 17.82 -10.03
N VAL A 76 -9.77 18.01 -10.42
CA VAL A 76 -10.43 17.16 -11.42
C VAL A 76 -9.93 17.53 -12.81
N ALA A 77 -9.83 18.82 -13.12
CA ALA A 77 -9.26 19.29 -14.38
C ALA A 77 -7.80 18.84 -14.53
N GLY A 78 -6.97 19.05 -13.51
CA GLY A 78 -5.56 18.64 -13.53
C GLY A 78 -5.37 17.13 -13.71
N LEU A 79 -6.16 16.31 -13.01
CA LEU A 79 -6.14 14.85 -13.18
C LEU A 79 -6.58 14.42 -14.60
N THR A 80 -7.59 15.09 -15.15
CA THR A 80 -8.09 14.81 -16.51
C THR A 80 -7.00 15.12 -17.55
N GLU A 81 -6.29 16.25 -17.39
CA GLU A 81 -5.20 16.63 -18.28
C GLU A 81 -4.00 15.68 -18.18
N ASP A 82 -3.55 15.31 -16.98
CA ASP A 82 -2.49 14.30 -16.79
C ASP A 82 -2.87 12.95 -17.43
N THR A 83 -4.13 12.53 -17.27
CA THR A 83 -4.63 11.29 -17.90
C THR A 83 -4.58 11.38 -19.44
N ARG A 84 -4.98 12.51 -20.02
CA ARG A 84 -4.88 12.78 -21.46
C ARG A 84 -3.44 12.82 -21.95
N ASN A 85 -2.53 13.43 -21.19
CA ASN A 85 -1.10 13.46 -21.51
C ASN A 85 -0.48 12.05 -21.50
N ARG A 86 -1.05 11.11 -20.75
CA ARG A 86 -0.69 9.68 -20.78
C ARG A 86 -1.39 8.89 -21.90
N GLY A 87 -2.12 9.57 -22.79
CA GLY A 87 -2.78 8.98 -23.95
C GLY A 87 -4.16 8.37 -23.67
N ALA A 88 -4.72 8.60 -22.48
CA ALA A 88 -6.07 8.17 -22.13
C ALA A 88 -7.02 9.37 -22.12
N ASP A 89 -8.10 9.32 -22.90
CA ASP A 89 -9.12 10.38 -22.90
C ASP A 89 -10.40 9.85 -22.22
N PRO A 90 -10.53 10.02 -20.89
CA PRO A 90 -11.66 9.49 -20.15
C PRO A 90 -12.90 10.35 -20.39
N ASP A 91 -13.94 9.72 -20.92
CA ASP A 91 -15.29 10.22 -20.97
C ASP A 91 -16.19 9.50 -19.95
N PHE A 92 -17.46 9.92 -19.86
CA PHE A 92 -18.45 9.31 -18.98
C PHE A 92 -18.72 7.82 -19.28
N MET A 93 -18.28 7.31 -20.44
CA MET A 93 -18.41 5.92 -20.85
C MET A 93 -17.14 5.11 -20.58
N THR A 94 -16.04 5.73 -20.18
CA THR A 94 -14.73 5.08 -20.02
C THR A 94 -14.71 4.06 -18.89
N ALA A 95 -15.47 4.30 -17.80
CA ALA A 95 -15.68 3.31 -16.74
C ALA A 95 -16.81 2.31 -17.05
N GLY A 96 -17.55 2.53 -18.14
CA GLY A 96 -18.63 1.66 -18.57
C GLY A 96 -18.08 0.48 -19.38
N ALA A 97 -18.49 -0.74 -19.01
CA ALA A 97 -18.24 -1.90 -19.87
C ALA A 97 -18.91 -1.66 -21.24
N ARG A 98 -18.08 -1.39 -22.26
CA ARG A 98 -18.50 -1.14 -23.66
C ARG A 98 -19.21 -2.36 -24.26
N TRP A 99 -18.88 -3.55 -23.78
CA TRP A 99 -19.47 -4.82 -24.16
C TRP A 99 -19.98 -5.53 -22.90
N LYS A 100 -21.25 -5.92 -22.92
CA LYS A 100 -21.93 -6.50 -21.74
C LYS A 100 -21.77 -8.01 -21.67
N ARG A 101 -21.46 -8.67 -22.80
CA ARG A 101 -21.17 -10.09 -22.90
C ARG A 101 -19.93 -10.29 -23.76
N GLU A 102 -19.24 -11.41 -23.57
CA GLU A 102 -18.04 -11.76 -24.33
C GLU A 102 -18.28 -11.78 -25.85
N LYS A 103 -19.43 -12.34 -26.28
CA LYS A 103 -19.84 -12.34 -27.70
C LYS A 103 -20.09 -10.96 -28.30
N ASP A 104 -20.21 -9.92 -27.48
CA ASP A 104 -20.43 -8.56 -27.95
C ASP A 104 -19.07 -7.87 -28.23
N ILE A 105 -17.93 -8.43 -27.77
CA ILE A 105 -16.58 -7.90 -28.00
C ILE A 105 -16.14 -8.23 -29.44
N PRO A 106 -15.75 -7.23 -30.25
CA PRO A 106 -15.24 -7.49 -31.59
C PRO A 106 -14.01 -8.40 -31.56
N ASP A 107 -13.95 -9.39 -32.47
CA ASP A 107 -12.83 -10.34 -32.56
C ASP A 107 -11.46 -9.66 -32.57
N ARG A 108 -11.33 -8.52 -33.26
CA ARG A 108 -10.08 -7.73 -33.31
C ARG A 108 -9.59 -7.22 -31.95
N VAL A 109 -10.50 -7.05 -30.99
CA VAL A 109 -10.19 -6.61 -29.62
C VAL A 109 -9.95 -7.84 -28.75
N TYR A 110 -10.83 -8.84 -28.85
CA TYR A 110 -10.75 -10.08 -28.07
C TYR A 110 -9.47 -10.85 -28.36
N LEU A 111 -9.15 -11.11 -29.63
CA LEU A 111 -7.97 -11.87 -30.04
C LEU A 111 -6.66 -11.18 -29.61
N ARG A 112 -6.56 -9.85 -29.75
CA ARG A 112 -5.40 -9.10 -29.24
C ARG A 112 -5.24 -9.18 -27.73
N ALA A 113 -6.35 -9.17 -26.99
CA ALA A 113 -6.30 -9.30 -25.54
C ALA A 113 -5.85 -10.71 -25.11
N VAL A 114 -6.32 -11.75 -25.81
CA VAL A 114 -5.88 -13.14 -25.58
C VAL A 114 -4.40 -13.31 -25.92
N GLU A 115 -3.91 -12.75 -27.03
CA GLU A 115 -2.49 -12.76 -27.39
C GLU A 115 -1.59 -12.07 -26.34
N ALA A 116 -2.04 -10.95 -25.77
CA ALA A 116 -1.30 -10.21 -24.76
C ALA A 116 -1.28 -10.88 -23.36
N LEU A 117 -2.11 -11.89 -23.14
CA LEU A 117 -2.17 -12.68 -21.91
C LEU A 117 -1.40 -14.02 -22.03
N GLY A 118 -0.86 -14.33 -23.22
CA GLY A 118 0.10 -15.41 -23.46
C GLY A 118 1.54 -14.96 -23.25
#